data_AF-A0A959TH00-F1
#
_entry.id   AF-A0A959TH00-F1
#
_cell.length_a   1.000
_cell.length_b   1.000
_cell.length_c   1.000
_cell.angle_alpha   90.00
_cell.angle_beta   90.00
_cell.angle_gamma   90.00
#
_symmetry.space_group_name_H-M   'P 1'
#
loop_
_entity.id
_entity.type
_entity.pdbx_description
1 polymer ?
#
loop_
_entity_poly.entity_id
_entity_poly.type
_entity_poly.pdbx_seq_one_letter_code
_entity_poly.pdbx_strand_id
1 'polypeptide(L)' 'LGIGLCLLQRTTGLVTLPIESYYVNAVPVLLDPVAIVLLNAGTLLVCVAALVLPSALVSRIAPARAIRFE' A
#
# COMPACT_ATOMS: atom_id res chain seq x y z
N LEU A 1 -6.73 -10.57 -4.52
CA LEU A 1 -6.99 -11.45 -3.36
C LEU A 1 -7.78 -10.75 -2.25
N GLY A 2 -7.29 -9.63 -1.69
CA GLY A 2 -7.89 -8.96 -0.53
C GLY A 2 -9.37 -8.57 -0.66
N ILE A 3 -9.77 -7.97 -1.79
CA ILE A 3 -11.18 -7.61 -2.04
C ILE A 3 -12.08 -8.85 -2.05
N GLY A 4 -11.65 -9.95 -2.67
CA GLY A 4 -12.40 -11.21 -2.70
C GLY A 4 -12.59 -11.82 -1.31
N LEU A 5 -11.57 -11.77 -0.47
CA LEU A 5 -11.66 -12.21 0.94
C LEU A 5 -12.62 -11.32 1.74
N CYS A 6 -12.59 -10.01 1.53
CA CYS A 6 -13.51 -9.07 2.18
C CYS A 6 -14.96 -9.33 1.76
N LEU A 7 -15.22 -9.59 0.48
CA LEU A 7 -16.55 -9.93 -0.02
C LEU A 7 -17.04 -11.28 0.54
N LEU A 8 -16.16 -12.29 0.58
CA LEU A 8 -16.48 -13.58 1.18
C LEU A 8 -16.82 -13.44 2.67
N GLN A 9 -16.00 -12.70 3.43
CA GLN A 9 -16.25 -12.41 4.84
C GLN A 9 -17.57 -11.66 5.04
N ARG A 10 -17.94 -10.74 4.14
CA ARG A 10 -19.21 -10.00 4.20
C ARG A 10 -20.42 -10.90 3.96
N THR A 11 -20.32 -11.91 3.10
CA THR A 11 -21.45 -12.80 2.76
C THR A 11 -21.58 -13.99 3.70
N THR A 12 -20.47 -14.55 4.18
CA THR A 12 -20.48 -15.76 5.02
C THR A 12 -20.30 -15.46 6.50
N GLY A 13 -19.76 -14.29 6.87
CA GLY A 13 -19.47 -13.96 8.26
C GLY A 13 -18.45 -14.90 8.91
N LEU A 14 -17.56 -15.51 8.10
CA LEU A 14 -16.67 -16.61 8.51
C LEU A 14 -15.88 -16.32 9.80
N VAL A 15 -15.47 -15.06 9.98
CA VAL A 15 -14.79 -14.56 11.18
C VAL A 15 -15.76 -13.75 12.06
N THR A 16 -16.11 -14.30 13.22
CA THR A 16 -16.94 -13.65 14.26
C THR A 16 -16.08 -13.25 15.47
N LEU A 17 -16.47 -12.20 16.20
CA LEU A 17 -15.78 -11.80 17.42
C LEU A 17 -16.51 -12.32 18.67
N PRO A 18 -15.77 -12.72 19.73
CA PRO A 18 -16.38 -13.03 21.01
C PRO A 18 -17.04 -11.77 21.58
N ILE A 19 -18.36 -11.85 21.76
CA ILE A 19 -19.24 -10.75 22.15
C ILE A 19 -18.83 -10.09 23.47
N GLU A 20 -18.22 -10.86 24.39
CA GLU A 20 -17.77 -10.34 25.70
C GLU A 20 -16.70 -9.24 25.62
N SER A 21 -15.94 -9.16 24.53
CA SER A 21 -14.89 -8.14 24.38
C SER A 21 -15.19 -7.06 23.37
N TYR A 22 -16.17 -7.25 22.47
CA TYR A 22 -16.28 -6.37 21.29
C TYR A 22 -17.68 -5.84 20.95
N TYR A 23 -18.77 -6.21 21.64
CA TYR A 23 -20.14 -5.70 21.39
C TYR A 23 -20.67 -5.77 19.92
N VAL A 24 -19.90 -6.33 18.98
CA VAL A 24 -20.29 -6.53 17.57
C VAL A 24 -20.19 -8.01 17.21
N ASN A 25 -21.25 -8.51 16.58
CA ASN A 25 -21.42 -9.93 16.24
C ASN A 25 -20.51 -10.40 15.09
N ALA A 26 -20.01 -9.49 14.26
CA ALA A 26 -19.13 -9.79 13.13
C ALA A 26 -18.20 -8.61 12.83
N VAL A 27 -17.03 -8.89 12.24
CA VAL A 27 -16.12 -7.83 11.75
C VAL A 27 -16.82 -7.03 10.66
N PRO A 28 -17.05 -5.72 10.84
CA PRO A 28 -17.61 -4.88 9.79
C PRO A 28 -16.58 -4.74 8.65
N VAL A 29 -16.97 -5.14 7.45
CA VAL A 29 -16.14 -5.01 6.24
C VAL A 29 -16.56 -3.76 5.48
N LEU A 30 -15.73 -2.71 5.50
CA LEU A 30 -15.92 -1.50 4.73
C LEU A 30 -15.07 -1.56 3.45
N LEU A 31 -15.73 -1.68 2.30
CA LEU A 31 -15.10 -1.63 0.98
C LEU A 31 -15.47 -0.32 0.31
N ASP A 32 -14.61 0.69 0.43
CA ASP A 32 -14.74 1.95 -0.31
C ASP A 32 -13.84 1.90 -1.57
N PRO A 33 -14.43 1.87 -2.78
CA PRO A 33 -13.68 1.86 -4.03
C PRO A 33 -12.75 3.07 -4.18
N VAL A 34 -13.18 4.24 -3.69
CA VAL A 34 -12.39 5.48 -3.81
C VAL A 34 -11.14 5.36 -2.95
N ALA A 35 -11.29 4.97 -1.69
CA ALA A 35 -10.16 4.74 -0.79
C ALA A 35 -9.20 3.68 -1.35
N ILE A 36 -9.71 2.58 -1.91
CA ILE A 36 -8.87 1.52 -2.49
C ILE A 36 -8.03 2.07 -3.65
N VAL A 37 -8.65 2.78 -4.59
CA VAL A 37 -7.93 3.34 -5.75
C VAL A 37 -6.91 4.38 -5.30
N LEU A 38 -7.30 5.30 -4.41
CA LEU A 38 -6.43 6.38 -3.93
C LEU A 38 -5.20 5.83 -3.19
N LEU A 39 -5.39 4.81 -2.37
CA LEU A 39 -4.33 4.21 -1.56
C LEU A 39 -3.34 3.44 -2.44
N ASN A 40 -3.82 2.69 -3.43
CA ASN A 40 -2.94 2.00 -4.39
C ASN A 40 -2.19 3.00 -5.28
N ALA A 41 -2.87 4.03 -5.77
CA ALA A 41 -2.25 5.09 -6.58
C ALA A 41 -1.19 5.85 -5.78
N GLY A 42 -1.49 6.22 -4.52
CA GLY A 42 -0.54 6.89 -3.63
C GLY A 42 0.66 6.01 -3.32
N THR A 43 0.45 4.73 -3.02
CA THR A 43 1.54 3.77 -2.78
C THR A 43 2.44 3.63 -4.00
N LEU A 44 1.87 3.48 -5.19
CA LEU A 44 2.63 3.42 -6.44
C LEU A 44 3.46 4.69 -6.64
N LEU A 45 2.87 5.86 -6.42
CA LEU A 45 3.55 7.17 -6.53
C LEU A 45 4.75 7.25 -5.58
N VAL A 46 4.58 6.85 -4.32
CA VAL A 46 5.65 6.85 -3.32
C VAL A 46 6.77 5.88 -3.71
N CYS A 47 6.42 4.66 -4.14
CA CYS A 47 7.41 3.67 -4.60
C CYS A 47 8.21 4.17 -5.80
N VAL A 48 7.54 4.76 -6.80
CA VAL A 48 8.20 5.34 -7.98
C VAL A 48 9.08 6.51 -7.58
N ALA A 49 8.61 7.42 -6.73
CA ALA A 49 9.40 8.56 -6.26
C ALA A 49 10.65 8.08 -5.50
N ALA A 50 10.53 7.08 -4.63
CA ALA A 50 11.64 6.48 -3.91
C ALA A 50 12.71 5.85 -4.83
N LEU A 51 12.34 5.41 -6.03
CA LEU A 51 13.26 4.88 -7.04
C LEU A 51 13.86 5.98 -7.92
N VAL A 52 13.01 6.87 -8.43
CA VAL A 52 13.38 7.88 -9.43
C VAL A 52 14.18 9.02 -8.81
N LEU A 53 13.80 9.51 -7.64
CA LEU A 53 14.49 10.62 -6.98
C LEU A 53 15.98 10.32 -6.73
N PRO A 54 16.38 9.21 -6.09
CA PRO A 54 17.80 8.92 -5.89
C PRO A 54 18.52 8.63 -7.21
N SER A 55 17.88 7.95 -8.16
CA SER A 55 18.46 7.70 -9.49
C SER A 55 18.78 9.00 -10.24
N ALA A 56 17.86 9.97 -10.22
CA ALA A 56 18.03 11.26 -10.85
C ALA A 56 19.04 12.18 -10.12
N LEU A 57 19.21 12.03 -8.81
CA LEU A 57 20.25 12.71 -8.05
C LEU A 57 21.64 12.17 -8.40
N VAL A 58 21.79 10.85 -8.48
CA VAL A 58 23.06 10.20 -8.82
C VAL A 58 23.47 10.50 -10.27
N SER A 59 22.54 10.55 -11.22
CA SER A 59 22.86 10.89 -12.62
C SER A 59 23.39 12.31 -12.81
N ARG A 60 23.22 13.20 -11.83
CA ARG A 60 23.74 14.58 -11.84
C ARG A 60 25.11 14.70 -11.16
N ILE A 61 25.59 13.65 -10.47
CA ILE A 61 26.96 13.59 -9.98
C ILE A 61 27.85 13.47 -11.22
N ALA A 62 28.57 14.54 -11.53
CA ALA A 62 29.28 14.72 -12.79
C ALA A 62 30.11 13.47 -13.16
N PRO A 63 29.83 12.79 -14.29
CA PRO A 63 30.60 11.62 -14.73
C PRO A 63 32.08 11.96 -14.94
N ALA A 64 32.39 13.23 -15.19
CA ALA A 64 33.75 13.73 -15.37
C ALA A 64 34.59 13.85 -14.08
N ARG A 65 33.98 13.86 -12.88
CA ARG A 65 34.73 13.99 -11.60
C ARG A 65 35.04 12.66 -10.92
N ALA A 66 34.40 11.56 -11.33
CA ALA A 66 34.71 10.23 -10.82
C ALA A 66 35.87 9.54 -11.58
N ILE A 67 36.26 10.07 -12.76
CA ILE A 67 37.32 9.51 -13.63
C ILE A 67 38.68 10.22 -13.42
N ARG A 68 38.79 11.13 -12.44
CA ARG A 68 40.08 11.69 -12.00
C ARG A 68 40.14 11.66 -10.48
N PHE A 69 41.33 11.35 -9.96
CA PHE A 69 41.71 10.99 -8.58
C PHE A 69 41.50 9.49 -8.32
N GLU A 70 42.41 8.58 -8.67
CA GLU A 70 43.89 8.62 -8.88
C GLU A 70 44.35 8.04 -10.23
#